data_AF-A0A251U5S7-F1
#
_entry.id   AF-A0A251U5S7-F1
#
_cell.length_a   1.000
_cell.length_b   1.000
_cell.length_c   1.000
_cell.angle_alpha   90.00
_cell.angle_beta   90.00
_cell.angle_gamma   90.00
#
_symmetry.space_group_name_H-M   'P 1'
#
loop_
_entity.id
_entity.type
_entity.pdbx_description
1 polymer ?
#
loop_
_entity_poly.entity_id
_entity_poly.type
_entity_poly.pdbx_seq_one_letter_code
_entity_poly.pdbx_strand_id
1 'polypeptide(L)'
;MVKERADWEKYCDRLVKEVKDYETAKAAFVEEKAKFKSDRKSEEWGREGLRSKLRAAEELLSKARAKFKKICEKDNQRSYAARNKITELEGKVVELTGKVEDAQAAKENAEVELADVKSQLSRKDKDLIAKDVEIAELKRRLREQVDKSESLEIDLEAERSKVASAEEARQKAEEARAISSSPALNVAQNNYAEVQGIVDTLSSEAEWMRGRGLVSMANSILNAGELDGTVAALIDASRAVGHRGGYLECAQHAEEMFGQEFDTSHCSVTDEANAELARAESAYDHLALPVMDLVTKALEHDDWCHRLKAILNPPEMVDLSDEEEPAGDGGDGAGDQHDDDKHGDDGDGHE
;
A
#
# COMPACT_ATOMS: atom_id res chain seq x y z
N MET A 1 -102.20 -62.06 -93.01
CA MET A 1 -102.36 -60.61 -93.27
C MET A 1 -102.44 -59.74 -92.01
N VAL A 2 -103.45 -59.82 -91.12
CA VAL A 2 -103.53 -58.92 -89.94
C VAL A 2 -102.42 -59.18 -88.90
N LYS A 3 -102.12 -60.46 -88.63
CA LYS A 3 -101.10 -60.85 -87.63
C LYS A 3 -99.68 -60.46 -88.05
N GLU A 4 -99.34 -60.64 -89.33
CA GLU A 4 -98.03 -60.28 -89.90
C GLU A 4 -97.78 -58.77 -89.90
N ARG A 5 -98.81 -57.94 -90.15
CA ARG A 5 -98.69 -56.49 -90.04
C ARG A 5 -98.42 -56.05 -88.60
N ALA A 6 -99.13 -56.61 -87.63
CA ALA A 6 -98.92 -56.29 -86.22
C ALA A 6 -97.53 -56.73 -85.71
N ASP A 7 -97.01 -57.86 -86.20
CA ASP A 7 -95.66 -58.32 -85.86
C ASP A 7 -94.57 -57.46 -86.54
N TRP A 8 -94.83 -56.95 -87.74
CA TRP A 8 -93.96 -56.00 -88.44
C TRP A 8 -93.93 -54.60 -87.77
N GLU A 9 -95.08 -54.10 -87.33
CA GLU A 9 -95.16 -52.83 -86.57
C GLU A 9 -94.41 -52.94 -85.24
N LYS A 10 -94.58 -54.04 -84.50
CA LYS A 10 -93.78 -54.32 -83.29
C LYS A 10 -92.28 -54.44 -83.56
N TYR A 11 -91.90 -54.92 -84.74
CA TYR A 11 -90.49 -54.95 -85.16
C TYR A 11 -89.97 -53.53 -85.46
N CYS A 12 -90.73 -52.72 -86.19
CA CYS A 12 -90.38 -51.33 -86.46
C CYS A 12 -90.29 -50.50 -85.16
N ASP A 13 -91.24 -50.65 -84.23
CA ASP A 13 -91.23 -49.96 -82.93
C ASP A 13 -90.02 -50.37 -82.08
N ARG A 14 -89.63 -51.65 -82.11
CA ARG A 14 -88.40 -52.12 -81.46
C ARG A 14 -87.16 -51.48 -82.07
N LEU A 15 -87.04 -51.45 -83.40
CA LEU A 15 -85.92 -50.80 -84.07
C LEU A 15 -85.84 -49.30 -83.77
N VAL A 16 -86.97 -48.59 -83.78
CA VAL A 16 -87.00 -47.17 -83.44
C VAL A 16 -86.61 -46.94 -81.98
N LYS A 17 -87.04 -47.82 -81.07
CA LYS A 17 -86.62 -47.78 -79.66
C LYS A 17 -85.12 -48.04 -79.52
N GLU A 18 -84.59 -49.05 -80.19
CA GLU A 18 -83.16 -49.37 -80.20
C GLU A 18 -82.31 -48.22 -80.75
N VAL A 19 -82.77 -47.53 -81.81
CA VAL A 19 -82.10 -46.34 -82.35
C VAL A 19 -82.12 -45.20 -81.33
N LYS A 20 -83.24 -44.92 -80.68
CA LYS A 20 -83.34 -43.88 -79.64
C LYS A 20 -82.47 -44.21 -78.43
N ASP A 21 -82.45 -45.47 -78.00
CA ASP A 21 -81.62 -45.95 -76.89
C ASP A 21 -80.14 -45.85 -77.27
N TYR A 22 -79.76 -46.19 -78.51
CA TYR A 22 -78.40 -46.00 -79.02
C TYR A 22 -77.99 -44.53 -79.09
N GLU A 23 -78.86 -43.64 -79.58
CA GLU A 23 -78.59 -42.20 -79.61
C GLU A 23 -78.42 -41.62 -78.21
N THR A 24 -79.25 -42.05 -77.26
CA THR A 24 -79.17 -41.67 -75.85
C THR A 24 -77.86 -42.17 -75.23
N ALA A 25 -77.51 -43.44 -75.45
CA ALA A 25 -76.25 -44.03 -74.97
C ALA A 25 -75.02 -43.34 -75.59
N LYS A 26 -75.09 -42.97 -76.87
CA LYS A 26 -74.04 -42.24 -77.58
C LYS A 26 -73.85 -40.84 -77.00
N ALA A 27 -74.94 -40.12 -76.70
CA ALA A 27 -74.88 -38.83 -76.05
C ALA A 27 -74.26 -38.93 -74.64
N ALA A 28 -74.70 -39.88 -73.83
CA ALA A 28 -74.15 -40.15 -72.50
C ALA A 28 -72.65 -40.50 -72.55
N PHE A 29 -72.22 -41.31 -73.54
CA PHE A 29 -70.81 -41.64 -73.72
C PHE A 29 -69.96 -40.40 -74.06
N VAL A 30 -70.47 -39.48 -74.88
CA VAL A 30 -69.76 -38.23 -75.20
C VAL A 30 -69.63 -37.34 -73.96
N GLU A 31 -70.69 -37.25 -73.15
CA GLU A 31 -70.67 -36.50 -71.89
C GLU A 31 -69.67 -37.07 -70.89
N GLU A 32 -69.71 -38.38 -70.64
CA GLU A 32 -68.77 -39.06 -69.73
C GLU A 32 -67.33 -38.95 -70.21
N LYS A 33 -67.11 -39.05 -71.53
CA LYS A 33 -65.78 -38.81 -72.13
C LYS A 33 -65.29 -37.37 -71.90
N ALA A 34 -66.18 -36.39 -71.89
CA ALA A 34 -65.84 -35.00 -71.60
C ALA A 34 -65.50 -34.80 -70.12
N LYS A 35 -66.32 -35.34 -69.20
CA LYS A 35 -66.06 -35.33 -67.75
C LYS A 35 -64.73 -35.99 -67.42
N PHE A 36 -64.49 -37.21 -67.92
CA PHE A 36 -63.23 -37.93 -67.71
C PHE A 36 -62.00 -37.13 -68.16
N LYS A 37 -62.09 -36.42 -69.30
CA LYS A 37 -61.00 -35.54 -69.76
C LYS A 37 -60.78 -34.33 -68.86
N SER A 38 -61.86 -33.76 -68.31
CA SER A 38 -61.80 -32.65 -67.36
C SER A 38 -61.15 -33.09 -66.06
N ASP A 39 -61.64 -34.18 -65.49
CA ASP A 39 -61.14 -34.73 -64.22
C ASP A 39 -59.66 -35.11 -64.35
N ARG A 40 -59.28 -35.80 -65.43
CA ARG A 40 -57.88 -36.16 -65.71
C ARG A 40 -56.96 -34.93 -65.72
N LYS A 41 -57.39 -33.82 -66.34
CA LYS A 41 -56.61 -32.57 -66.34
C LYS A 41 -56.50 -31.97 -64.94
N SER A 42 -57.57 -31.98 -64.17
CA SER A 42 -57.57 -31.47 -62.79
C SER A 42 -56.62 -32.27 -61.89
N GLU A 43 -56.59 -33.60 -62.03
CA GLU A 43 -55.66 -34.48 -61.32
C GLU A 43 -54.21 -34.28 -61.77
N GLU A 44 -53.97 -34.09 -63.08
CA GLU A 44 -52.64 -33.75 -63.61
C GLU A 44 -52.14 -32.42 -63.03
N TRP A 45 -52.99 -31.40 -62.94
CA TRP A 45 -52.65 -30.11 -62.33
C TRP A 45 -52.43 -30.24 -60.82
N GLY A 46 -53.25 -31.01 -60.11
CA GLY A 46 -53.07 -31.30 -58.69
C GLY A 46 -51.73 -32.00 -58.42
N ARG A 47 -51.38 -33.02 -59.22
CA ARG A 47 -50.08 -33.71 -59.15
C ARG A 47 -48.92 -32.78 -59.45
N GLU A 48 -49.04 -31.90 -60.44
CA GLU A 48 -47.99 -30.92 -60.76
C GLU A 48 -47.80 -29.89 -59.64
N GLY A 49 -48.88 -29.42 -59.03
CA GLY A 49 -48.84 -28.54 -57.87
C GLY A 49 -48.14 -29.20 -56.68
N LEU A 50 -48.43 -30.48 -56.40
CA LEU A 50 -47.74 -31.24 -55.35
C LEU A 50 -46.27 -31.46 -55.68
N ARG A 51 -45.91 -31.81 -56.92
CA ARG A 51 -44.51 -31.96 -57.35
C ARG A 51 -43.73 -30.65 -57.22
N SER A 52 -44.35 -29.52 -57.51
CA SER A 52 -43.72 -28.20 -57.36
C SER A 52 -43.48 -27.86 -55.88
N LYS A 53 -44.46 -28.12 -55.01
CA LYS A 53 -44.30 -27.96 -53.55
C LYS A 53 -43.22 -28.88 -52.99
N LEU A 54 -43.15 -30.13 -53.44
CA LEU A 54 -42.11 -31.08 -53.04
C LEU A 54 -40.71 -30.57 -53.41
N ARG A 55 -40.52 -30.13 -54.67
CA ARG A 55 -39.26 -29.54 -55.13
C ARG A 55 -38.85 -28.32 -54.29
N ALA A 56 -39.80 -27.42 -53.98
CA ALA A 56 -39.52 -26.25 -53.14
C ALA A 56 -39.11 -26.65 -51.71
N ALA A 57 -39.75 -27.65 -51.12
CA ALA A 57 -39.38 -28.18 -49.81
C ALA A 57 -37.99 -28.84 -49.82
N GLU A 58 -37.68 -29.63 -50.86
CA GLU A 58 -36.35 -30.23 -51.06
C GLU A 58 -35.25 -29.18 -51.19
N GLU A 59 -35.50 -28.09 -51.93
CA GLU A 59 -34.55 -26.99 -52.08
C GLU A 59 -34.30 -26.27 -50.74
N LEU A 60 -35.35 -25.98 -49.96
CA LEU A 60 -35.21 -25.40 -48.63
C LEU A 60 -34.43 -26.33 -47.68
N LEU A 61 -34.72 -27.62 -47.74
CA LEU A 61 -34.05 -28.63 -46.92
C LEU A 61 -32.57 -28.77 -47.31
N SER A 62 -32.24 -28.72 -48.59
CA SER A 62 -30.87 -28.66 -49.08
C SER A 62 -30.13 -27.42 -48.57
N LYS A 63 -30.75 -26.23 -48.67
CA LYS A 63 -30.20 -24.98 -48.14
C LYS A 63 -30.00 -25.02 -46.63
N ALA A 64 -30.97 -25.58 -45.89
CA ALA A 64 -30.87 -25.74 -44.44
C ALA A 64 -29.73 -26.68 -44.05
N ARG A 65 -29.62 -27.86 -44.68
CA ARG A 65 -28.51 -28.80 -44.46
C ARG A 65 -27.15 -28.16 -44.72
N ALA A 66 -27.01 -27.38 -45.79
CA ALA A 66 -25.78 -26.68 -46.11
C ALA A 66 -25.41 -25.63 -45.04
N LYS A 67 -26.39 -24.87 -44.54
CA LYS A 67 -26.18 -23.89 -43.45
C LYS A 67 -25.78 -24.58 -42.15
N PHE A 68 -26.51 -25.63 -41.75
CA PHE A 68 -26.18 -26.40 -40.54
C PHE A 68 -24.78 -26.99 -40.60
N LYS A 69 -24.40 -27.58 -41.74
CA LYS A 69 -23.05 -28.12 -41.92
C LYS A 69 -21.98 -27.05 -41.67
N LYS A 70 -22.13 -25.85 -42.23
CA LYS A 70 -21.20 -24.73 -42.01
C LYS A 70 -21.15 -24.28 -40.54
N ILE A 71 -22.29 -24.26 -39.86
CA ILE A 71 -22.35 -23.92 -38.43
C ILE A 71 -21.60 -24.98 -37.61
N CYS A 72 -21.87 -26.26 -37.84
CA CYS A 72 -21.17 -27.36 -37.17
C CYS A 72 -19.65 -27.30 -37.40
N GLU A 73 -19.21 -27.04 -38.63
CA GLU A 73 -17.78 -26.90 -38.95
C GLU A 73 -17.13 -25.75 -38.17
N LYS A 74 -17.78 -24.58 -38.14
CA LYS A 74 -17.29 -23.40 -37.41
C LYS A 74 -17.25 -23.64 -35.89
N ASP A 75 -18.27 -24.28 -35.36
CA ASP A 75 -18.35 -24.59 -33.93
C ASP A 75 -17.30 -25.63 -33.52
N ASN A 76 -17.09 -26.66 -34.35
CA ASN A 76 -16.04 -27.65 -34.13
C ASN A 76 -14.65 -27.01 -34.16
N GLN A 77 -14.37 -26.10 -35.09
CA GLN A 77 -13.12 -25.32 -35.12
C GLN A 77 -12.92 -24.51 -33.85
N ARG A 78 -13.95 -23.82 -33.36
CA ARG A 78 -13.90 -23.07 -32.09
C ARG A 78 -13.63 -23.98 -30.90
N SER A 79 -14.27 -25.16 -30.86
CA SER A 79 -14.05 -26.15 -29.81
C SER A 79 -12.61 -26.65 -29.79
N TYR A 80 -12.02 -26.97 -30.95
CA TYR A 80 -10.61 -27.34 -31.03
C TYR A 80 -9.66 -26.21 -30.63
N ALA A 81 -9.93 -24.97 -31.07
CA ALA A 81 -9.12 -23.83 -30.67
C ALA A 81 -9.18 -23.60 -29.14
N ALA A 82 -10.37 -23.72 -28.54
CA ALA A 82 -10.54 -23.61 -27.09
C ALA A 82 -9.79 -24.72 -26.34
N ARG A 83 -9.88 -25.97 -26.81
CA ARG A 83 -9.12 -27.10 -26.22
C ARG A 83 -7.62 -26.87 -26.27
N ASN A 84 -7.09 -26.39 -27.39
CA ASN A 84 -5.67 -26.08 -27.50
C ASN A 84 -5.25 -24.99 -26.51
N LYS A 85 -6.07 -23.94 -26.34
CA LYS A 85 -5.81 -22.86 -25.38
C LYS A 85 -5.86 -23.36 -23.93
N ILE A 86 -6.80 -24.27 -23.61
CA ILE A 86 -6.86 -24.92 -22.30
C ILE A 86 -5.56 -25.69 -22.04
N THR A 87 -5.10 -26.53 -22.97
CA THR A 87 -3.86 -27.28 -22.80
C THR A 87 -2.63 -26.39 -22.68
N GLU A 88 -2.57 -25.27 -23.40
CA GLU A 88 -1.50 -24.28 -23.24
C GLU A 88 -1.50 -23.65 -21.84
N LEU A 89 -2.69 -23.25 -21.35
CA LEU A 89 -2.84 -22.65 -20.02
C LEU A 89 -2.54 -23.66 -18.90
N GLU A 90 -2.96 -24.92 -19.04
CA GLU A 90 -2.60 -26.01 -18.13
C GLU A 90 -1.07 -26.15 -18.03
N GLY A 91 -0.36 -26.08 -19.16
CA GLY A 91 1.10 -26.09 -19.18
C GLY A 91 1.72 -24.90 -18.42
N LYS A 92 1.20 -23.69 -18.62
CA LYS A 92 1.68 -22.49 -17.90
C LYS A 92 1.40 -22.56 -16.40
N VAL A 93 0.27 -23.13 -16.00
CA VAL A 93 -0.05 -23.35 -14.57
C VAL A 93 0.97 -24.29 -13.95
N VAL A 94 1.28 -25.43 -14.60
CA VAL A 94 2.30 -26.36 -14.08
C VAL A 94 3.68 -25.68 -13.97
N GLU A 95 4.08 -24.89 -14.96
CA GLU A 95 5.35 -24.14 -14.92
C GLU A 95 5.37 -23.11 -13.77
N LEU A 96 4.31 -22.32 -13.61
CA LEU A 96 4.22 -21.32 -12.55
C LEU A 96 4.17 -21.96 -11.15
N THR A 97 3.44 -23.06 -11.00
CA THR A 97 3.43 -23.83 -9.74
C THR A 97 4.84 -24.30 -9.37
N GLY A 98 5.61 -24.82 -10.35
CA GLY A 98 7.01 -25.19 -10.10
C GLY A 98 7.88 -24.01 -9.66
N LYS A 99 7.75 -22.84 -10.30
CA LYS A 99 8.47 -21.63 -9.88
C LYS A 99 8.10 -21.14 -8.49
N VAL A 100 6.83 -21.30 -8.09
CA VAL A 100 6.37 -20.95 -6.74
C VAL A 100 6.96 -21.90 -5.70
N GLU A 101 6.99 -23.20 -5.98
CA GLU A 101 7.64 -24.19 -5.11
C GLU A 101 9.15 -23.91 -4.95
N ASP A 102 9.85 -23.62 -6.03
CA ASP A 102 11.27 -23.26 -6.01
C ASP A 102 11.52 -21.96 -5.20
N ALA A 103 10.68 -20.93 -5.40
CA ALA A 103 10.77 -19.67 -4.67
C ALA A 103 10.49 -19.85 -3.18
N GLN A 104 9.54 -20.72 -2.82
CA GLN A 104 9.22 -21.06 -1.44
C GLN A 104 10.40 -21.79 -0.78
N ALA A 105 11.01 -22.77 -1.48
CA ALA A 105 12.21 -23.45 -0.99
C ALA A 105 13.39 -22.49 -0.79
N ALA A 106 13.59 -21.53 -1.71
CA ALA A 106 14.62 -20.51 -1.60
C ALA A 106 14.38 -19.58 -0.40
N LYS A 107 13.12 -19.19 -0.16
CA LYS A 107 12.72 -18.39 1.01
C LYS A 107 13.01 -19.13 2.31
N GLU A 108 12.61 -20.40 2.41
CA GLU A 108 12.87 -21.21 3.61
C GLU A 108 14.37 -21.35 3.89
N ASN A 109 15.20 -21.54 2.85
CA ASN A 109 16.65 -21.57 3.01
C ASN A 109 17.21 -20.22 3.50
N ALA A 110 16.73 -19.10 2.96
CA ALA A 110 17.14 -17.77 3.39
C ALA A 110 16.73 -17.46 4.86
N GLU A 111 15.55 -17.92 5.29
CA GLU A 111 15.11 -17.79 6.69
C GLU A 111 16.01 -18.59 7.65
N VAL A 112 16.46 -19.78 7.24
CA VAL A 112 17.43 -20.59 8.00
C VAL A 112 18.79 -19.88 8.10
N GLU A 113 19.31 -19.33 7.00
CA GLU A 113 20.56 -18.57 7.00
C GLU A 113 20.48 -17.33 7.89
N LEU A 114 19.36 -16.59 7.83
CA LEU A 114 19.12 -15.42 8.68
C LEU A 114 19.09 -15.80 10.17
N ALA A 115 18.46 -16.92 10.51
CA ALA A 115 18.45 -17.43 11.88
C ALA A 115 19.86 -17.80 12.37
N ASP A 116 20.69 -18.44 11.52
CA ASP A 116 22.09 -18.75 11.85
C ASP A 116 22.90 -17.47 12.09
N VAL A 117 22.83 -16.49 11.17
CA VAL A 117 23.51 -15.20 11.31
C VAL A 117 23.10 -14.48 12.60
N LYS A 118 21.79 -14.45 12.91
CA LYS A 118 21.28 -13.85 14.16
C LYS A 118 21.83 -14.55 15.40
N SER A 119 21.96 -15.88 15.37
CA SER A 119 22.55 -16.65 16.47
C SER A 119 24.04 -16.33 16.66
N GLN A 120 24.79 -16.20 15.55
CA GLN A 120 26.20 -15.85 15.57
C GLN A 120 26.43 -14.43 16.09
N LEU A 121 25.60 -13.46 15.68
CA LEU A 121 25.64 -12.10 16.20
C LEU A 121 25.35 -12.07 17.70
N SER A 122 24.30 -12.76 18.17
CA SER A 122 24.00 -12.82 19.61
C SER A 122 25.15 -13.40 20.42
N ARG A 123 25.86 -14.41 19.87
CA ARG A 123 27.04 -14.97 20.53
C ARG A 123 28.18 -13.95 20.60
N LYS A 124 28.47 -13.25 19.50
CA LYS A 124 29.50 -12.21 19.45
C LYS A 124 29.18 -11.05 20.38
N ASP A 125 27.93 -10.63 20.49
CA ASP A 125 27.51 -9.58 21.41
C ASP A 125 27.77 -9.97 22.87
N LYS A 126 27.45 -11.23 23.24
CA LYS A 126 27.77 -11.75 24.59
C LYS A 126 29.27 -11.77 24.85
N ASP A 127 30.07 -12.17 23.87
CA ASP A 127 31.53 -12.18 23.97
C ASP A 127 32.09 -10.74 24.10
N LEU A 128 31.53 -9.77 23.38
CA LEU A 128 31.90 -8.35 23.50
C LEU A 128 31.57 -7.80 24.88
N ILE A 129 30.36 -8.04 25.39
CA ILE A 129 29.97 -7.64 26.75
C ILE A 129 30.91 -8.25 27.79
N ALA A 130 31.28 -9.52 27.65
CA ALA A 130 32.22 -10.17 28.55
C ALA A 130 33.61 -9.50 28.51
N LYS A 131 34.10 -9.14 27.33
CA LYS A 131 35.36 -8.40 27.18
C LYS A 131 35.30 -7.00 27.77
N ASP A 132 34.18 -6.29 27.64
CA ASP A 132 34.00 -4.96 28.23
C ASP A 132 34.06 -5.03 29.76
N VAL A 133 33.50 -6.07 30.37
CA VAL A 133 33.61 -6.32 31.82
C VAL A 133 35.07 -6.58 32.23
N GLU A 134 35.79 -7.41 31.48
CA GLU A 134 37.22 -7.67 31.74
C GLU A 134 38.05 -6.39 31.62
N ILE A 135 37.82 -5.58 30.59
CA ILE A 135 38.47 -4.26 30.42
C ILE A 135 38.16 -3.35 31.61
N ALA A 136 36.91 -3.29 32.07
CA ALA A 136 36.53 -2.49 33.22
C ALA A 136 37.25 -2.95 34.50
N GLU A 137 37.40 -4.26 34.71
CA GLU A 137 38.12 -4.81 35.85
C GLU A 137 39.63 -4.54 35.76
N LEU A 138 40.25 -4.70 34.59
CA LEU A 138 41.65 -4.37 34.37
C LEU A 138 41.92 -2.88 34.61
N LYS A 139 41.04 -2.00 34.13
CA LYS A 139 41.11 -0.56 34.40
C LYS A 139 41.01 -0.26 35.91
N ARG A 140 40.16 -0.98 36.66
CA ARG A 140 40.07 -0.85 38.13
C ARG A 140 41.37 -1.26 38.81
N ARG A 141 41.92 -2.44 38.47
CA ARG A 141 43.19 -2.92 39.05
C ARG A 141 44.36 -1.98 38.75
N LEU A 142 44.37 -1.39 37.56
CA LEU A 142 45.37 -0.41 37.18
C LEU A 142 45.27 0.85 38.06
N ARG A 143 44.06 1.40 38.25
CA ARG A 143 43.85 2.54 39.17
C ARG A 143 44.29 2.20 40.60
N GLU A 144 43.92 1.03 41.11
CA GLU A 144 44.34 0.60 42.46
C GLU A 144 45.86 0.47 42.61
N GLN A 145 46.58 0.11 41.55
CA GLN A 145 48.05 0.11 41.55
C GLN A 145 48.61 1.53 41.50
N VAL A 146 48.01 2.42 40.71
CA VAL A 146 48.37 3.83 40.67
C VAL A 146 48.18 4.46 42.05
N ASP A 147 47.02 4.29 42.68
CA ASP A 147 46.71 4.82 44.01
C ASP A 147 47.70 4.29 45.07
N LYS A 148 48.07 3.01 45.00
CA LYS A 148 49.10 2.43 45.89
C LYS A 148 50.47 3.02 45.63
N SER A 149 50.85 3.21 44.37
CA SER A 149 52.14 3.81 44.02
C SER A 149 52.22 5.27 44.46
N GLU A 150 51.15 6.05 44.28
CA GLU A 150 51.05 7.43 44.77
C GLU A 150 51.11 7.47 46.30
N SER A 151 50.42 6.56 47.00
CA SER A 151 50.51 6.45 48.46
C SER A 151 51.94 6.15 48.93
N LEU A 152 52.63 5.21 48.27
CA LEU A 152 54.02 4.90 48.60
C LEU A 152 54.95 6.07 48.29
N GLU A 153 54.69 6.82 47.22
CA GLU A 153 55.45 8.03 46.86
C GLU A 153 55.25 9.13 47.92
N ILE A 154 54.02 9.33 48.41
CA ILE A 154 53.73 10.23 49.54
C ILE A 154 54.46 9.78 50.81
N ASP A 155 54.43 8.49 51.15
CA ASP A 155 55.14 7.96 52.32
C ASP A 155 56.66 8.16 52.20
N LEU A 156 57.22 7.94 51.00
CA LEU A 156 58.63 8.12 50.70
C LEU A 156 59.01 9.61 50.75
N GLU A 157 58.16 10.51 50.24
CA GLU A 157 58.35 11.95 50.34
C GLU A 157 58.23 12.45 51.78
N ALA A 158 57.34 11.87 52.59
CA ALA A 158 57.24 12.15 54.02
C ALA A 158 58.48 11.68 54.79
N GLU A 159 59.02 10.50 54.47
CA GLU A 159 60.29 10.04 55.02
C GLU A 159 61.47 10.90 54.57
N ARG A 160 61.52 11.30 53.29
CA ARG A 160 62.49 12.29 52.82
C ARG A 160 62.34 13.62 53.53
N SER A 161 61.12 14.09 53.77
CA SER A 161 60.84 15.31 54.54
C SER A 161 61.26 15.19 55.99
N LYS A 162 61.17 14.00 56.61
CA LYS A 162 61.71 13.74 57.95
C LYS A 162 63.23 13.73 57.97
N VAL A 163 63.87 13.10 56.98
CA VAL A 163 65.33 13.11 56.83
C VAL A 163 65.80 14.54 56.57
N ALA A 164 65.15 15.26 55.66
CA ALA A 164 65.39 16.68 55.38
C ALA A 164 65.05 17.56 56.57
N SER A 165 64.08 17.22 57.43
CA SER A 165 63.79 17.92 58.68
C SER A 165 64.86 17.65 59.75
N ALA A 166 65.42 16.43 59.80
CA ALA A 166 66.54 16.10 60.67
C ALA A 166 67.83 16.74 60.17
N GLU A 167 68.00 16.84 58.85
CA GLU A 167 69.10 17.52 58.18
C GLU A 167 68.95 19.04 58.28
N GLU A 168 67.73 19.60 58.15
CA GLU A 168 67.36 20.99 58.48
C GLU A 168 67.46 21.26 59.97
N ALA A 169 67.25 20.30 60.89
CA ALA A 169 67.51 20.50 62.31
C ALA A 169 69.02 20.54 62.59
N ARG A 170 69.81 19.82 61.78
CA ARG A 170 71.27 19.88 61.74
C ARG A 170 71.76 21.20 61.11
N GLN A 171 71.12 21.63 60.03
CA GLN A 171 71.36 22.90 59.33
C GLN A 171 70.82 24.09 60.13
N LYS A 172 69.70 24.01 60.87
CA LYS A 172 69.21 25.03 61.81
C LYS A 172 70.01 25.08 63.10
N ALA A 173 70.73 24.02 63.48
CA ALA A 173 71.81 24.14 64.47
C ALA A 173 73.02 24.94 63.90
N GLU A 174 73.14 25.02 62.57
CA GLU A 174 74.17 25.78 61.84
C GLU A 174 73.68 27.18 61.37
N GLU A 175 72.38 27.34 61.14
CA GLU A 175 71.66 28.50 60.61
C GLU A 175 70.76 29.16 61.66
N ALA A 176 70.79 28.71 62.92
CA ALA A 176 70.59 29.58 64.10
C ALA A 176 71.71 30.65 64.23
N ARG A 177 72.53 30.80 63.19
CA ARG A 177 73.37 31.94 62.86
C ARG A 177 72.84 32.84 61.72
N ALA A 178 71.66 32.62 61.12
CA ALA A 178 71.16 33.46 60.02
C ALA A 178 69.62 33.45 59.76
N ILE A 179 68.89 34.30 60.48
CA ILE A 179 67.69 35.14 60.14
C ILE A 179 66.77 34.82 58.91
N SER A 180 65.48 34.55 59.21
CA SER A 180 64.14 35.09 58.74
C SER A 180 63.80 35.64 57.30
N SER A 181 62.65 35.16 56.75
CA SER A 181 61.47 35.86 56.11
C SER A 181 61.06 35.64 54.60
N SER A 182 59.92 34.93 54.37
CA SER A 182 58.72 35.24 53.49
C SER A 182 58.79 35.25 51.92
N PRO A 183 57.67 35.30 51.14
CA PRO A 183 56.45 34.46 50.99
C PRO A 183 56.11 34.08 49.50
N ALA A 184 55.35 33.00 49.24
CA ALA A 184 54.85 32.66 47.88
C ALA A 184 53.42 32.05 47.86
N LEU A 185 52.46 32.67 48.56
CA LEU A 185 51.10 32.13 48.74
C LEU A 185 49.99 32.88 47.98
N ASN A 186 50.32 33.85 47.11
CA ASN A 186 49.32 34.65 46.37
C ASN A 186 49.06 34.19 44.92
N VAL A 187 49.80 33.21 44.38
CA VAL A 187 49.58 32.68 43.02
C VAL A 187 48.59 31.51 43.00
N ALA A 188 48.63 30.64 44.03
CA ALA A 188 47.72 29.50 44.13
C ALA A 188 46.27 29.90 44.49
N GLN A 189 46.08 30.97 45.27
CA GLN A 189 44.75 31.46 45.63
C GLN A 189 44.00 32.14 44.46
N ASN A 190 44.70 32.86 43.58
CA ASN A 190 44.07 33.42 42.37
C ASN A 190 43.73 32.33 41.34
N ASN A 191 44.58 31.32 41.17
CA ASN A 191 44.29 30.20 40.27
C ASN A 191 43.10 29.35 40.75
N TYR A 192 42.89 29.22 42.07
CA TYR A 192 41.75 28.46 42.59
C TYR A 192 40.41 29.20 42.40
N ALA A 193 40.39 30.52 42.56
CA ALA A 193 39.19 31.33 42.30
C ALA A 193 38.80 31.37 40.81
N GLU A 194 39.80 31.42 39.93
CA GLU A 194 39.59 31.38 38.47
C GLU A 194 39.10 30.00 38.00
N VAL A 195 39.70 28.92 38.52
CA VAL A 195 39.25 27.54 38.24
C VAL A 195 37.86 27.28 38.81
N GLN A 196 37.54 27.78 40.02
CA GLN A 196 36.20 27.65 40.59
C GLN A 196 35.15 28.40 39.75
N GLY A 197 35.44 29.60 39.27
CA GLY A 197 34.53 30.35 38.39
C GLY A 197 34.26 29.63 37.06
N ILE A 198 35.26 28.95 36.50
CA ILE A 198 35.09 28.12 35.29
C ILE A 198 34.21 26.89 35.60
N VAL A 199 34.44 26.22 36.74
CA VAL A 199 33.64 25.05 37.17
C VAL A 199 32.17 25.42 37.43
N ASP A 200 31.93 26.56 38.09
CA ASP A 200 30.57 27.04 38.38
C ASP A 200 29.84 27.41 37.09
N THR A 201 30.54 28.03 36.13
CA THR A 201 29.99 28.36 34.81
C THR A 201 29.61 27.09 34.04
N LEU A 202 30.53 26.12 33.92
CA LEU A 202 30.27 24.85 33.25
C LEU A 202 29.13 24.06 33.92
N SER A 203 29.03 24.11 35.25
CA SER A 203 27.96 23.45 35.99
C SER A 203 26.59 24.08 35.67
N SER A 204 26.51 25.41 35.63
CA SER A 204 25.28 26.13 35.26
C SER A 204 24.85 25.86 33.81
N GLU A 205 25.81 25.81 32.89
CA GLU A 205 25.55 25.50 31.48
C GLU A 205 25.09 24.04 31.28
N ALA A 206 25.72 23.09 31.98
CA ALA A 206 25.34 21.68 31.96
C ALA A 206 23.95 21.44 32.58
N GLU A 207 23.62 22.13 33.67
CA GLU A 207 22.28 22.09 34.28
C GLU A 207 21.23 22.68 33.34
N TRP A 208 21.51 23.81 32.68
CA TRP A 208 20.59 24.39 31.70
C TRP A 208 20.37 23.44 30.51
N MET A 209 21.44 22.85 29.97
CA MET A 209 21.36 21.90 28.87
C MET A 209 20.51 20.68 29.23
N ARG A 210 20.72 20.12 30.43
CA ARG A 210 19.97 18.97 30.94
C ARG A 210 18.50 19.31 31.21
N GLY A 211 18.21 20.47 31.80
CA GLY A 211 16.87 20.84 32.23
C GLY A 211 15.99 21.49 31.16
N ARG A 212 16.59 22.20 30.19
CA ARG A 212 15.86 22.98 29.18
C ARG A 212 16.42 22.85 27.77
N GLY A 213 17.74 22.79 27.61
CA GLY A 213 18.37 22.77 26.29
C GLY A 213 17.91 21.60 25.42
N LEU A 214 18.01 20.36 25.93
CA LEU A 214 17.59 19.15 25.19
C LEU A 214 16.11 19.16 24.83
N VAL A 215 15.25 19.60 25.76
CA VAL A 215 13.80 19.68 25.53
C VAL A 215 13.49 20.73 24.46
N SER A 216 14.15 21.89 24.51
CA SER A 216 13.94 22.95 23.52
C SER A 216 14.46 22.57 22.13
N MET A 217 15.58 21.82 22.06
CA MET A 217 16.07 21.22 20.81
C MET A 217 15.05 20.25 20.22
N ALA A 218 14.58 19.29 21.02
CA ALA A 218 13.58 18.32 20.58
C ALA A 218 12.29 19.02 20.12
N ASN A 219 11.83 20.03 20.87
CA ASN A 219 10.65 20.80 20.50
C ASN A 219 10.84 21.57 19.19
N SER A 220 12.03 22.14 18.95
CA SER A 220 12.30 22.86 17.70
C SER A 220 12.40 21.93 16.49
N ILE A 221 12.86 20.69 16.68
CA ILE A 221 12.89 19.65 15.63
C ILE A 221 11.48 19.15 15.33
N LEU A 222 10.70 18.82 16.37
CA LEU A 222 9.36 18.25 16.23
C LEU A 222 8.34 19.25 15.66
N ASN A 223 8.56 20.55 15.88
CA ASN A 223 7.71 21.61 15.33
C ASN A 223 8.29 22.27 14.07
N ALA A 224 9.31 21.67 13.45
CA ALA A 224 9.83 22.17 12.18
C ALA A 224 8.78 21.98 11.08
N GLY A 225 8.40 23.07 10.40
CA GLY A 225 7.40 23.02 9.33
C GLY A 225 7.82 22.14 8.15
N GLU A 226 9.12 21.99 7.92
CA GLU A 226 9.67 21.08 6.92
C GLU A 226 9.42 19.61 7.29
N LEU A 227 9.50 19.27 8.58
CA LEU A 227 9.17 17.93 9.07
C LEU A 227 7.69 17.66 8.93
N ASP A 228 6.83 18.60 9.36
CA ASP A 228 5.38 18.48 9.25
C ASP A 228 4.93 18.31 7.80
N GLY A 229 5.41 19.18 6.90
CA GLY A 229 5.09 19.10 5.47
C GLY A 229 5.57 17.81 4.80
N THR A 230 6.76 17.32 5.17
CA THR A 230 7.31 16.08 4.61
C THR A 230 6.56 14.85 5.12
N VAL A 231 6.21 14.82 6.41
CA VAL A 231 5.39 13.74 7.00
C VAL A 231 3.98 13.75 6.42
N ALA A 232 3.36 14.92 6.25
CA ALA A 232 2.05 15.04 5.61
C ALA A 232 2.07 14.48 4.17
N ALA A 233 3.07 14.87 3.37
CA ALA A 233 3.23 14.35 2.02
C ALA A 233 3.44 12.82 1.99
N LEU A 234 4.21 12.27 2.94
CA LEU A 234 4.41 10.83 3.07
C LEU A 234 3.12 10.09 3.43
N ILE A 235 2.33 10.64 4.36
CA ILE A 235 1.03 10.07 4.76
C ILE A 235 0.06 10.07 3.57
N ASP A 236 -0.04 11.17 2.83
CA ASP A 236 -0.94 11.28 1.67
C ASP A 236 -0.53 10.33 0.55
N ALA A 237 0.78 10.23 0.24
CA ALA A 237 1.28 9.27 -0.75
C ALA A 237 1.03 7.81 -0.33
N SER A 238 1.24 7.50 0.96
CA SER A 238 0.98 6.16 1.51
C SER A 238 -0.50 5.79 1.40
N ARG A 239 -1.41 6.73 1.71
CA ARG A 239 -2.85 6.54 1.55
C ARG A 239 -3.24 6.32 0.10
N ALA A 240 -2.67 7.09 -0.83
CA ALA A 240 -2.92 6.93 -2.26
C ALA A 240 -2.54 5.52 -2.74
N VAL A 241 -1.37 5.02 -2.36
CA VAL A 241 -0.95 3.64 -2.67
C VAL A 241 -1.92 2.61 -2.08
N GLY A 242 -2.33 2.78 -0.83
CA GLY A 242 -3.31 1.90 -0.18
C GLY A 242 -4.67 1.88 -0.90
N HIS A 243 -5.21 3.05 -1.25
CA HIS A 243 -6.47 3.17 -2.00
C HIS A 243 -6.38 2.52 -3.38
N ARG A 244 -5.27 2.72 -4.10
CA ARG A 244 -5.04 2.08 -5.39
C ARG A 244 -4.94 0.55 -5.24
N GLY A 245 -4.20 0.07 -4.25
CA GLY A 245 -4.07 -1.35 -3.95
C GLY A 245 -5.42 -2.02 -3.69
N GLY A 246 -6.24 -1.40 -2.83
CA GLY A 246 -7.59 -1.90 -2.54
C GLY A 246 -8.52 -1.88 -3.75
N TYR A 247 -8.44 -0.85 -4.60
CA TYR A 247 -9.20 -0.83 -5.86
C TYR A 247 -8.78 -1.98 -6.78
N LEU A 248 -7.48 -2.21 -6.97
CA LEU A 248 -6.98 -3.28 -7.83
C LEU A 248 -7.39 -4.67 -7.34
N GLU A 249 -7.35 -4.90 -6.03
CA GLU A 249 -7.82 -6.15 -5.43
C GLU A 249 -9.33 -6.35 -5.67
N CYS A 250 -10.14 -5.31 -5.48
CA CYS A 250 -11.57 -5.37 -5.76
C CYS A 250 -11.86 -5.60 -7.25
N ALA A 251 -11.13 -4.91 -8.13
CA ALA A 251 -11.23 -5.09 -9.57
C ALA A 251 -10.92 -6.53 -9.96
N GLN A 252 -9.82 -7.10 -9.45
CA GLN A 252 -9.46 -8.49 -9.67
C GLN A 252 -10.57 -9.47 -9.23
N HIS A 253 -11.13 -9.30 -8.04
CA HIS A 253 -12.24 -10.14 -7.58
C HIS A 253 -13.47 -10.04 -8.51
N ALA A 254 -13.77 -8.85 -9.02
CA ALA A 254 -14.86 -8.65 -9.98
C ALA A 254 -14.56 -9.29 -11.33
N GLU A 255 -13.32 -9.18 -11.82
CA GLU A 255 -12.87 -9.84 -13.06
C GLU A 255 -13.02 -11.36 -12.98
N GLU A 256 -12.62 -11.96 -11.86
CA GLU A 256 -12.73 -13.41 -11.62
C GLU A 256 -14.19 -13.87 -11.57
N MET A 257 -15.08 -13.08 -10.97
CA MET A 257 -16.50 -13.40 -10.82
C MET A 257 -17.30 -13.22 -12.12
N PHE A 258 -17.03 -12.15 -12.87
CA PHE A 258 -17.81 -11.77 -14.05
C PHE A 258 -17.16 -12.17 -15.38
N GLY A 259 -15.89 -12.56 -15.38
CA GLY A 259 -15.13 -12.92 -16.59
C GLY A 259 -14.93 -11.76 -17.57
N GLN A 260 -14.97 -10.53 -17.07
CA GLN A 260 -14.80 -9.28 -17.80
C GLN A 260 -13.67 -8.49 -17.16
N GLU A 261 -12.74 -7.96 -17.96
CA GLU A 261 -11.65 -7.08 -17.49
C GLU A 261 -12.22 -5.73 -17.00
N PHE A 262 -11.74 -5.28 -15.84
CA PHE A 262 -12.03 -3.99 -15.23
C PHE A 262 -10.76 -3.14 -15.29
N ASP A 263 -10.82 -2.05 -16.04
CA ASP A 263 -9.66 -1.15 -16.16
C ASP A 263 -9.49 -0.25 -14.91
N THR A 264 -8.33 0.41 -14.85
CA THR A 264 -8.02 1.41 -13.82
C THR A 264 -8.61 2.79 -14.13
N SER A 265 -9.41 2.94 -15.20
CA SER A 265 -9.94 4.25 -15.61
C SER A 265 -10.91 4.86 -14.59
N HIS A 266 -11.53 4.01 -13.76
CA HIS A 266 -12.40 4.41 -12.66
C HIS A 266 -11.69 4.48 -11.31
N CYS A 267 -10.38 4.20 -11.25
CA CYS A 267 -9.59 4.45 -10.05
C CYS A 267 -9.40 5.97 -9.90
N SER A 268 -9.77 6.52 -8.75
CA SER A 268 -9.55 7.94 -8.44
C SER A 268 -8.08 8.27 -8.17
N VAL A 269 -7.21 7.25 -8.08
CA VAL A 269 -5.79 7.37 -7.80
C VAL A 269 -5.00 6.97 -9.04
N THR A 270 -3.99 7.77 -9.38
CA THR A 270 -3.19 7.58 -10.59
C THR A 270 -2.23 6.40 -10.49
N ASP A 271 -1.73 5.92 -11.63
CA ASP A 271 -0.76 4.82 -11.68
C ASP A 271 0.63 5.20 -11.15
N GLU A 272 0.89 6.50 -10.97
CA GLU A 272 2.13 7.03 -10.42
C GLU A 272 2.21 7.00 -8.89
N ALA A 273 1.16 6.56 -8.17
CA ALA A 273 1.11 6.59 -6.70
C ALA A 273 2.33 5.92 -6.03
N ASN A 274 2.81 4.79 -6.56
CA ASN A 274 4.00 4.11 -6.04
C ASN A 274 5.28 4.94 -6.26
N ALA A 275 5.38 5.63 -7.39
CA ALA A 275 6.52 6.51 -7.68
C ALA A 275 6.45 7.80 -6.84
N GLU A 276 5.24 8.27 -6.49
CA GLU A 276 5.03 9.36 -5.54
C GLU A 276 5.42 8.98 -4.12
N LEU A 277 5.03 7.79 -3.66
CA LEU A 277 5.45 7.27 -2.36
C LEU A 277 6.97 7.17 -2.27
N ALA A 278 7.64 6.57 -3.27
CA ALA A 278 9.10 6.48 -3.29
C ALA A 278 9.78 7.87 -3.29
N ARG A 279 9.19 8.87 -3.95
CA ARG A 279 9.67 10.26 -3.89
C ARG A 279 9.48 10.87 -2.50
N ALA A 280 8.34 10.63 -1.86
CA ALA A 280 8.05 11.14 -0.52
C ALA A 280 8.93 10.48 0.55
N GLU A 281 9.15 9.16 0.48
CA GLU A 281 10.11 8.42 1.31
C GLU A 281 11.52 8.98 1.14
N SER A 282 11.97 9.16 -0.10
CA SER A 282 13.27 9.76 -0.36
C SER A 282 13.37 11.18 0.17
N ALA A 283 12.30 11.98 0.12
CA ALA A 283 12.31 13.34 0.68
C ALA A 283 12.40 13.32 2.21
N TYR A 284 11.72 12.37 2.87
CA TYR A 284 11.80 12.16 4.31
C TYR A 284 13.18 11.69 4.77
N ASP A 285 13.75 10.69 4.10
CA ASP A 285 15.06 10.13 4.45
C ASP A 285 16.22 11.13 4.30
N HIS A 286 16.06 12.09 3.39
CA HIS A 286 17.05 13.13 3.11
C HIS A 286 16.63 14.50 3.66
N LEU A 287 15.67 14.54 4.58
CA LEU A 287 15.17 15.78 5.16
C LEU A 287 16.28 16.48 5.96
N ALA A 288 16.68 17.64 5.47
CA ALA A 288 17.58 18.54 6.19
C ALA A 288 16.75 19.55 6.98
N LEU A 289 16.86 19.50 8.31
CA LEU A 289 16.23 20.46 9.20
C LEU A 289 17.21 21.61 9.49
N PRO A 290 16.92 22.86 9.07
CA PRO A 290 17.83 23.99 9.29
C PRO A 290 18.21 24.20 10.76
N VAL A 291 17.31 23.85 11.69
CA VAL A 291 17.58 23.91 13.14
C VAL A 291 18.73 23.00 13.57
N MET A 292 18.91 21.84 12.93
CA MET A 292 20.01 20.93 13.24
C MET A 292 21.35 21.54 12.85
N ASP A 293 21.44 22.16 11.68
CA ASP A 293 22.65 22.85 11.23
C ASP A 293 22.99 24.05 12.13
N LEU A 294 21.98 24.80 12.59
CA LEU A 294 22.17 25.91 13.51
C LEU A 294 22.67 25.44 14.88
N VAL A 295 22.14 24.33 15.40
CA VAL A 295 22.59 23.71 16.65
C VAL A 295 24.03 23.22 16.52
N THR A 296 24.37 22.51 15.44
CA THR A 296 25.73 22.01 15.20
C THR A 296 26.73 23.17 15.13
N LYS A 297 26.42 24.24 14.38
CA LYS A 297 27.27 25.44 14.32
C LYS A 297 27.42 26.12 15.68
N ALA A 298 26.37 26.14 16.50
CA ALA A 298 26.44 26.73 17.84
C ALA A 298 27.39 25.97 18.77
N LEU A 299 27.46 24.63 18.64
CA LEU A 299 28.31 23.77 19.46
C LEU A 299 29.81 23.87 19.13
N GLU A 300 30.18 24.45 17.97
CA GLU A 300 31.58 24.64 17.57
C GLU A 300 32.26 25.83 18.27
N HIS A 301 31.52 26.63 19.03
CA HIS A 301 32.03 27.86 19.67
C HIS A 301 32.15 27.74 21.19
N ASP A 302 33.10 28.48 21.78
CA ASP A 302 33.32 28.50 23.23
C ASP A 302 32.10 29.05 24.01
N ASP A 303 31.27 29.88 23.37
CA ASP A 303 30.02 30.45 23.90
C ASP A 303 28.76 29.65 23.49
N TRP A 304 28.90 28.34 23.22
CA TRP A 304 27.85 27.46 22.72
C TRP A 304 26.52 27.58 23.48
N CYS A 305 26.56 27.69 24.81
CA CYS A 305 25.36 27.74 25.65
C CYS A 305 24.55 29.02 25.38
N HIS A 306 25.22 30.15 25.17
CA HIS A 306 24.57 31.41 24.83
C HIS A 306 23.93 31.35 23.43
N ARG A 307 24.65 30.79 22.46
CA ARG A 307 24.17 30.64 21.08
C ARG A 307 22.96 29.72 20.97
N LEU A 308 22.97 28.59 21.69
CA LEU A 308 21.83 27.68 21.73
C LEU A 308 20.61 28.31 22.39
N LYS A 309 20.79 29.10 23.46
CA LYS A 309 19.69 29.87 24.06
C LYS A 309 19.06 30.82 23.06
N ALA A 310 19.88 31.51 22.25
CA ALA A 310 19.37 32.43 21.23
C ALA A 310 18.60 31.73 20.10
N ILE A 311 19.03 30.53 19.70
CA ILE A 311 18.37 29.74 18.64
C ILE A 311 17.08 29.09 19.13
N LEU A 312 17.12 28.49 20.33
CA LEU A 312 16.05 27.62 20.83
C LEU A 312 15.03 28.32 21.71
N ASN A 313 15.37 29.52 22.19
CA ASN A 313 14.51 30.32 23.04
C ASN A 313 14.57 31.78 22.58
N PRO A 314 14.15 32.06 21.33
CA PRO A 314 14.15 33.42 20.81
C PRO A 314 13.29 34.31 21.72
N PRO A 315 13.73 35.56 22.02
CA PRO A 315 12.92 36.47 22.81
C PRO A 315 11.56 36.66 22.12
N GLU A 316 10.50 36.57 22.91
CA GLU A 316 9.14 36.84 22.47
C GLU A 316 9.12 38.26 21.87
N MET A 317 9.04 38.34 20.54
CA MET A 317 8.77 39.59 19.86
C MET A 317 7.34 39.95 20.24
N VAL A 318 7.21 40.80 21.24
CA VAL A 318 5.99 41.56 21.49
C VAL A 318 5.66 42.22 20.16
N ASP A 319 4.55 41.80 19.54
CA ASP A 319 3.92 42.54 18.46
C ASP A 319 3.66 43.95 19.02
N LEU A 320 4.54 44.88 18.67
CA LEU A 320 4.29 46.30 18.83
C LEU A 320 3.26 46.68 17.76
N SER A 321 2.01 46.29 17.98
CA SER A 321 0.88 46.97 17.36
C SER A 321 0.76 48.34 18.02
N ASP A 322 1.49 49.31 17.48
CA ASP A 322 1.13 50.72 17.57
C ASP A 322 -0.27 50.86 16.93
N GLU A 323 -1.28 51.19 17.73
CA GLU A 323 -2.17 52.34 17.53
C GLU A 323 -3.35 52.33 18.53
N GLU A 324 -3.24 53.25 19.49
CA GLU A 324 -4.27 54.05 20.17
C GLU A 324 -5.70 53.51 20.34
N GLU A 325 -6.07 53.20 21.60
CA GLU A 325 -7.45 53.39 22.08
C GLU A 325 -7.61 54.79 22.68
N PRO A 326 -8.66 55.57 22.31
CA PRO A 326 -9.04 56.76 23.04
C PRO A 326 -9.94 56.41 24.22
N ALA A 327 -9.69 57.10 25.33
CA ALA A 327 -10.45 57.02 26.57
C ALA A 327 -11.92 57.47 26.45
N GLY A 328 -12.78 56.83 27.23
CA GLY A 328 -14.17 57.21 27.55
C GLY A 328 -15.11 56.01 27.40
N ASP A 329 -16.06 55.69 28.27
CA ASP A 329 -16.68 56.35 29.42
C ASP A 329 -17.43 55.24 30.19
N GLY A 330 -17.75 55.48 31.46
CA GLY A 330 -18.28 54.50 32.39
C GLY A 330 -19.68 53.95 32.07
N GLY A 331 -20.00 52.81 32.69
CA GLY A 331 -21.33 52.21 32.62
C GLY A 331 -21.45 50.95 33.47
N ASP A 332 -21.68 51.14 34.77
CA ASP A 332 -22.18 50.09 35.67
C ASP A 332 -23.52 49.54 35.17
N GLY A 333 -23.71 48.23 35.21
CA GLY A 333 -24.96 47.60 34.77
C GLY A 333 -25.06 46.15 35.18
N ALA A 334 -25.70 45.93 36.34
CA ALA A 334 -26.03 44.65 36.94
C ALA A 334 -26.84 43.70 36.03
N GLY A 335 -26.79 42.41 36.37
CA GLY A 335 -28.02 41.60 36.38
C GLY A 335 -27.98 40.29 35.58
N ASP A 336 -27.76 39.21 36.32
CA ASP A 336 -28.71 38.10 36.46
C ASP A 336 -28.78 36.98 35.40
N GLN A 337 -29.14 35.81 35.95
CA GLN A 337 -29.70 34.59 35.33
C GLN A 337 -28.77 33.49 34.80
N HIS A 338 -28.52 32.59 35.76
CA HIS A 338 -28.64 31.13 35.72
C HIS A 338 -29.68 30.52 34.75
N ASP A 339 -29.46 29.22 34.47
CA ASP A 339 -30.39 28.17 34.00
C ASP A 339 -30.53 28.06 32.45
N ASP A 340 -30.49 26.90 31.78
CA ASP A 340 -30.79 25.54 32.22
C ASP A 340 -30.30 24.46 31.21
N ASP A 341 -30.28 23.22 31.72
CA ASP A 341 -30.56 21.94 31.04
C ASP A 341 -29.50 21.08 30.33
N LYS A 342 -29.05 20.12 31.13
CA LYS A 342 -28.83 18.69 30.85
C LYS A 342 -29.84 18.08 29.86
N HIS A 343 -29.41 17.11 29.05
CA HIS A 343 -29.53 15.66 29.32
C HIS A 343 -29.31 14.83 28.02
N GLY A 344 -28.43 13.84 28.13
CA GLY A 344 -28.84 12.44 27.96
C GLY A 344 -28.98 11.85 26.55
N ASP A 345 -28.15 10.83 26.34
CA ASP A 345 -28.56 9.45 26.03
C ASP A 345 -28.64 9.00 24.57
N ASP A 346 -27.65 8.16 24.24
CA ASP A 346 -27.77 6.79 23.69
C ASP A 346 -28.56 6.52 22.41
N GLY A 347 -27.91 5.78 21.50
CA GLY A 347 -28.54 5.21 20.33
C GLY A 347 -27.63 4.22 19.59
N ASP A 348 -27.38 3.06 20.22
CA ASP A 348 -27.09 1.80 19.52
C ASP A 348 -28.14 1.54 18.43
N GLY A 349 -27.73 0.97 17.29
CA GLY A 349 -28.68 0.57 16.26
C GLY A 349 -28.07 -0.07 15.03
N HIS A 350 -27.95 -1.39 15.09
CA HIS A 350 -27.73 -2.33 13.98
C HIS A 350 -28.49 -2.02 12.67
N GLU A 351 -27.86 -2.35 11.55
CA GLU A 351 -28.40 -3.29 10.54
C GLU A 351 -27.28 -4.21 10.03
#